data_AF-A0A9Q8P8D1-F1
#
_entry.id   AF-A0A9Q8P8D1-F1
#
_cell.length_a   1.000
_cell.length_b   1.000
_cell.length_c   1.000
_cell.angle_alpha   90.00
_cell.angle_beta   90.00
_cell.angle_gamma   90.00
#
_symmetry.space_group_name_H-M   'P 1'
#
loop_
_entity.id
_entity.type
_entity.pdbx_description
1 polymer ?
#
loop_
_entity_poly.entity_id
_entity_poly.type
_entity_poly.pdbx_seq_one_letter_code
_entity_poly.pdbx_strand_id
1 'polypeptide(L)'
;MTDIAPVSSATGSHNARILPDIQLLCMYEKFSDAFNAAVEKCYPELHQKATITIHNCRLGALPKELRFDAVVSPANSYGRLDGAFDDALARTYGPKNDYEWITRKAQKVLYEKWRGFAPPGTCTIVPLEHQDDAGQSKVEMQHPWNTKYLLLCPTMRIPDLVGWDVEVVYECVWSLLCTIDNHNR
;
A
#
# COMPACT_ATOMS: atom_id res chain seq x y z
N MET A 1 -12.23 -29.80 52.02
CA MET A 1 -11.74 -28.43 51.74
C MET A 1 -10.56 -28.58 50.82
N THR A 2 -10.80 -28.47 49.52
CA THR A 2 -9.81 -28.61 48.46
C THR A 2 -9.36 -27.22 48.04
N ASP A 3 -8.08 -26.93 48.24
CA ASP A 3 -7.41 -25.69 47.82
C ASP A 3 -7.40 -25.58 46.30
N ILE A 4 -7.94 -24.48 45.79
CA ILE A 4 -7.86 -24.10 44.38
C ILE A 4 -6.72 -23.09 44.27
N ALA A 5 -5.63 -23.49 43.62
CA ALA A 5 -4.53 -22.59 43.28
C ALA A 5 -5.01 -21.53 42.25
N PRO A 6 -4.60 -20.27 42.37
CA PRO A 6 -5.00 -19.25 41.41
C PRO A 6 -4.26 -19.45 40.09
N VAL A 7 -5.03 -19.57 39.00
CA VAL A 7 -4.53 -19.49 37.63
C VAL A 7 -4.00 -18.09 37.41
N SER A 8 -2.67 -17.97 37.30
CA SER A 8 -2.00 -16.74 36.88
C SER A 8 -2.35 -16.46 35.42
N SER A 9 -3.17 -15.44 35.18
CA SER A 9 -3.41 -14.89 33.86
C SER A 9 -2.16 -14.15 33.41
N ALA A 10 -1.37 -14.80 32.55
CA ALA A 10 -0.32 -14.14 31.80
C ALA A 10 -0.96 -13.07 30.91
N THR A 11 -0.89 -11.81 31.35
CA THR A 11 -1.15 -10.65 30.51
C THR A 11 -0.03 -10.56 29.49
N GLY A 12 -0.24 -11.19 28.34
CA GLY A 12 0.56 -10.96 27.16
C GLY A 12 0.44 -9.48 26.79
N SER A 13 1.48 -8.71 27.13
CA SER A 13 1.69 -7.38 26.55
C SER A 13 1.92 -7.60 25.06
N HIS A 14 0.84 -7.61 24.29
CA HIS A 14 0.92 -7.34 22.86
C HIS A 14 1.41 -5.89 22.77
N ASN A 15 2.71 -5.71 22.51
CA ASN A 15 3.20 -4.53 21.82
C ASN A 15 2.51 -4.54 20.45
N ALA A 16 1.25 -4.09 20.40
CA ALA A 16 0.55 -3.86 19.17
C ALA A 16 1.33 -2.75 18.47
N ARG A 17 2.15 -3.12 17.48
CA ARG A 17 2.80 -2.12 16.63
C ARG A 17 1.70 -1.27 16.04
N ILE A 18 1.78 0.03 16.30
CA ILE A 18 0.78 1.01 15.85
C ILE A 18 0.85 1.18 14.33
N LEU A 19 2.02 0.92 13.74
CA LEU A 19 2.28 1.10 12.31
C LEU A 19 2.71 -0.23 11.66
N PRO A 20 2.34 -0.43 10.38
CA PRO A 20 2.80 -1.60 9.62
C PRO A 20 4.31 -1.55 9.37
N ASP A 21 4.89 -2.68 8.99
CA ASP A 21 6.24 -2.72 8.46
C ASP A 21 6.24 -2.13 7.03
N ILE A 22 7.04 -1.09 6.79
CA ILE A 22 7.01 -0.29 5.56
C ILE A 22 8.23 -0.62 4.70
N GLN A 23 7.97 -0.98 3.45
CA GLN A 23 8.99 -1.08 2.39
C GLN A 23 8.95 0.21 1.57
N LEU A 24 9.86 1.14 1.85
CA LEU A 24 9.92 2.45 1.20
C LEU A 24 10.77 2.37 -0.07
N LEU A 25 10.12 2.31 -1.24
CA LEU A 25 10.80 2.23 -2.53
C LEU A 25 11.13 3.64 -3.05
N CYS A 26 12.42 3.98 -3.05
CA CYS A 26 12.94 5.25 -3.53
C CYS A 26 13.90 5.03 -4.69
N MET A 27 13.40 4.95 -5.92
CA MET A 27 14.23 4.60 -7.11
C MET A 27 15.53 5.42 -7.25
N TYR A 28 15.55 6.66 -6.76
CA TYR A 28 16.73 7.51 -6.74
C TYR A 28 17.12 7.88 -5.31
N GLU A 29 18.42 7.83 -5.00
CA GLU A 29 18.98 8.11 -3.66
C GLU A 29 18.56 9.47 -3.11
N LYS A 30 18.47 10.50 -3.96
CA LYS A 30 18.01 11.84 -3.53
C LYS A 30 16.68 11.84 -2.77
N PHE A 31 15.79 10.87 -3.03
CA PHE A 31 14.51 10.77 -2.35
C PHE A 31 14.62 10.08 -0.99
N SER A 32 15.48 9.05 -0.86
CA SER A 32 15.77 8.46 0.45
C SER A 32 16.59 9.40 1.33
N ASP A 33 17.50 10.17 0.75
CA ASP A 33 18.26 11.19 1.47
C ASP A 33 17.34 12.28 2.02
N ALA A 34 16.42 12.77 1.18
CA ALA A 34 15.40 13.74 1.61
C ALA A 34 14.50 13.18 2.71
N PHE A 35 14.09 11.90 2.61
CA PHE A 35 13.33 11.23 3.66
C PHE A 35 14.12 11.17 4.97
N ASN A 36 15.36 10.67 4.94
CA ASN A 36 16.20 10.55 6.13
C ASN A 36 16.48 11.93 6.79
N ALA A 37 16.76 12.95 5.98
CA ALA A 37 16.96 14.31 6.47
C ALA A 37 15.68 14.88 7.14
N ALA A 38 14.50 14.58 6.58
CA ALA A 38 13.23 14.96 7.20
C ALA A 38 12.98 14.20 8.50
N VAL A 39 13.32 12.92 8.59
CA VAL A 39 13.23 12.13 9.84
C VAL A 39 14.14 12.73 10.90
N GLU A 40 15.41 12.97 10.60
CA GLU A 40 16.37 13.57 11.54
C GLU A 40 15.92 14.95 12.02
N LYS A 41 15.32 15.75 11.13
CA LYS A 41 14.87 17.10 11.48
C LYS A 41 13.57 17.12 12.27
N CYS A 42 12.59 16.32 11.86
CA CYS A 42 11.20 16.46 12.31
C CYS A 42 10.80 15.39 13.33
N TYR A 43 11.35 14.18 13.25
CA TYR A 43 11.01 13.09 14.15
C TYR A 43 12.13 12.02 14.27
N PRO A 44 13.24 12.32 14.98
CA PRO A 44 14.42 11.44 15.07
C PRO A 44 14.12 10.04 15.61
N GLU A 45 13.07 9.89 16.41
CA GLU A 45 12.67 8.62 17.02
C GLU A 45 11.88 7.71 16.07
N LEU A 46 11.62 8.11 14.82
CA LEU A 46 10.76 7.35 13.89
C LEU A 46 11.14 5.87 13.80
N HIS A 47 12.44 5.59 13.63
CA HIS A 47 12.94 4.22 13.48
C HIS A 47 12.83 3.37 14.76
N GLN A 48 12.56 4.00 15.91
CA GLN A 48 12.26 3.29 17.15
C GLN A 48 10.77 2.94 17.27
N LYS A 49 9.90 3.62 16.49
CA LYS A 49 8.44 3.48 16.51
C LYS A 49 7.89 2.71 15.32
N ALA A 50 8.63 2.65 14.21
CA ALA A 50 8.22 2.01 12.96
C ALA A 50 9.38 1.27 12.29
N THR A 51 9.08 0.12 11.68
CA THR A 51 10.02 -0.58 10.82
C THR A 51 9.92 -0.01 9.41
N ILE A 52 10.96 0.68 8.94
CA ILE A 52 11.01 1.24 7.58
C ILE A 52 12.29 0.74 6.91
N THR A 53 12.13 -0.04 5.84
CA THR A 53 13.25 -0.52 5.01
C THR A 53 13.24 0.23 3.69
N ILE A 54 14.33 0.94 3.38
CA ILE A 54 14.45 1.74 2.16
C ILE A 54 15.06 0.88 1.05
N HIS A 55 14.48 0.95 -0.15
CA HIS A 55 14.98 0.29 -1.35
C HIS A 55 15.28 1.31 -2.43
N ASN A 56 16.55 1.48 -2.78
CA ASN A 56 16.98 2.38 -3.85
C ASN A 56 17.05 1.70 -5.21
N CYS A 57 15.91 1.18 -5.66
CA CYS A 57 15.82 0.43 -6.92
C CYS A 57 14.48 0.64 -7.64
N ARG A 58 14.35 0.02 -8.82
CA ARG A 58 13.06 -0.09 -9.52
C ARG A 58 12.22 -1.19 -8.85
N LEU A 59 10.89 -1.10 -8.97
CA LEU A 59 9.96 -2.11 -8.42
C LEU A 59 10.35 -3.55 -8.80
N GLY A 60 10.61 -3.80 -10.09
CA GLY A 60 11.00 -5.12 -10.58
C GLY A 60 12.39 -5.60 -10.15
N ALA A 61 13.17 -4.77 -9.46
CA ALA A 61 14.48 -5.09 -8.91
C ALA A 61 14.45 -5.34 -7.39
N LEU A 62 13.26 -5.30 -6.76
CA LEU A 62 13.11 -5.70 -5.36
C LEU A 62 13.50 -7.19 -5.17
N PRO A 63 14.05 -7.56 -4.00
CA PRO A 63 14.34 -8.96 -3.68
C PRO A 63 13.09 -9.85 -3.83
N LYS A 64 13.27 -11.04 -4.38
CA LYS A 64 12.15 -11.99 -4.63
C LYS A 64 11.65 -12.64 -3.34
N GLU A 65 12.47 -12.62 -2.31
CA GLU A 65 12.21 -13.19 -0.99
C GLU A 65 11.38 -12.22 -0.12
N LEU A 66 11.27 -10.95 -0.53
CA LEU A 66 10.47 -9.96 0.16
C LEU A 66 8.99 -10.36 0.19
N ARG A 67 8.29 -10.03 1.27
CA ARG A 67 6.86 -10.27 1.42
C ARG A 67 6.19 -9.04 2.01
N PHE A 68 5.05 -8.67 1.45
CA PHE A 68 4.20 -7.60 1.96
C PHE A 68 2.76 -7.79 1.48
N ASP A 69 1.79 -7.49 2.34
CA ASP A 69 0.37 -7.72 2.05
C ASP A 69 -0.21 -6.71 1.05
N ALA A 70 0.36 -5.51 0.96
CA ALA A 70 -0.19 -4.43 0.17
C ALA A 70 0.88 -3.57 -0.53
N VAL A 71 0.53 -3.02 -1.69
CA VAL A 71 1.35 -2.06 -2.44
C VAL A 71 0.57 -0.77 -2.68
N VAL A 72 1.23 0.38 -2.62
CA VAL A 72 0.59 1.70 -2.82
C VAL A 72 0.65 2.10 -4.28
N SER A 73 -0.45 2.65 -4.82
CA SER A 73 -0.50 3.27 -6.15
C SER A 73 -0.84 4.76 -6.02
N PRO A 74 0.12 5.68 -6.29
CA PRO A 74 -0.11 7.12 -6.28
C PRO A 74 -0.80 7.57 -7.59
N ALA A 75 -2.03 7.10 -7.80
CA ALA A 75 -2.75 7.24 -9.06
C ALA A 75 -3.42 8.61 -9.26
N ASN A 76 -4.20 8.72 -10.32
CA ASN A 76 -5.23 9.76 -10.48
C ASN A 76 -6.60 9.30 -9.93
N SER A 77 -7.53 10.25 -9.77
CA SER A 77 -8.87 10.04 -9.22
C SER A 77 -9.75 9.04 -9.97
N TYR A 78 -9.40 8.68 -11.21
CA TYR A 78 -10.15 7.71 -12.03
C TYR A 78 -9.51 6.32 -12.05
N GLY A 79 -8.44 6.09 -11.26
CA GLY A 79 -7.82 4.79 -11.10
C GLY A 79 -7.27 4.22 -12.41
N ARG A 80 -6.71 5.09 -13.26
CA ARG A 80 -5.98 4.67 -14.47
C ARG A 80 -4.50 4.48 -14.13
N LEU A 81 -4.00 3.25 -14.29
CA LEU A 81 -2.67 2.84 -13.82
C LEU A 81 -1.70 2.61 -14.98
N ASP A 82 -1.37 3.68 -15.72
CA ASP A 82 -0.57 3.58 -16.95
C ASP A 82 0.62 4.54 -17.05
N GLY A 83 0.97 5.21 -15.95
CA GLY A 83 2.06 6.18 -15.89
C GLY A 83 3.12 5.81 -14.86
N ALA A 84 4.40 5.99 -15.20
CA ALA A 84 5.54 5.92 -14.27
C ALA A 84 5.49 4.72 -13.30
N PHE A 85 5.22 4.95 -12.01
CA PHE A 85 5.16 3.88 -11.01
C PHE A 85 3.93 2.97 -11.22
N ASP A 86 2.80 3.52 -11.64
CA ASP A 86 1.61 2.73 -11.94
C ASP A 86 1.82 1.81 -13.16
N ASP A 87 2.58 2.24 -14.19
CA ASP A 87 2.99 1.35 -15.29
C ASP A 87 3.82 0.17 -14.78
N ALA A 88 4.72 0.41 -13.81
CA ALA A 88 5.50 -0.65 -13.19
C ALA A 88 4.58 -1.62 -12.41
N LEU A 89 3.56 -1.12 -11.71
CA LEU A 89 2.56 -1.95 -11.04
C LEU A 89 1.77 -2.79 -12.04
N ALA A 90 1.28 -2.19 -13.13
CA ALA A 90 0.53 -2.89 -14.18
C ALA A 90 1.33 -4.03 -14.80
N ARG A 91 2.62 -3.82 -15.10
CA ARG A 91 3.51 -4.86 -15.63
C ARG A 91 3.86 -5.94 -14.61
N THR A 92 3.86 -5.61 -13.33
CA THR A 92 4.30 -6.49 -12.25
C THR A 92 3.18 -7.40 -11.75
N TYR A 93 1.96 -6.85 -11.62
CA TYR A 93 0.80 -7.54 -11.06
C TYR A 93 -0.21 -7.99 -12.12
N GLY A 94 -0.21 -7.37 -13.29
CA GLY A 94 -1.07 -7.77 -14.40
C GLY A 94 -0.64 -9.11 -15.00
N PRO A 95 -1.60 -9.95 -15.47
CA PRO A 95 -1.28 -11.08 -16.33
C PRO A 95 -0.43 -10.65 -17.54
N LYS A 96 0.45 -11.53 -18.01
CA LYS A 96 1.39 -11.22 -19.13
C LYS A 96 0.72 -10.63 -20.38
N ASN A 97 -0.54 -10.99 -20.64
CA ASN A 97 -1.29 -10.56 -21.82
C ASN A 97 -2.43 -9.57 -21.48
N ASP A 98 -2.45 -9.01 -20.27
CA ASP A 98 -3.54 -8.17 -19.79
C ASP A 98 -3.01 -7.03 -18.90
N TYR A 99 -2.36 -6.06 -19.56
CA TYR A 99 -1.83 -4.85 -18.92
C TYR A 99 -2.90 -4.06 -18.15
N GLU A 100 -4.11 -3.97 -18.71
CA GLU A 100 -5.23 -3.22 -18.15
C GLU A 100 -5.93 -3.93 -16.98
N TRP A 101 -5.49 -5.14 -16.60
CA TRP A 101 -6.11 -5.92 -15.53
C TRP A 101 -6.20 -5.13 -14.21
N ILE A 102 -5.10 -4.48 -13.82
CA ILE A 102 -5.05 -3.74 -12.55
C ILE A 102 -5.89 -2.47 -12.60
N THR A 103 -5.93 -1.78 -13.76
CA THR A 103 -6.80 -0.63 -14.01
C THR A 103 -8.27 -1.04 -13.85
N ARG A 104 -8.70 -2.14 -14.49
CA ARG A 104 -10.09 -2.62 -14.38
C ARG A 104 -10.46 -3.01 -12.95
N LYS A 105 -9.54 -3.64 -12.21
CA LYS A 105 -9.73 -3.95 -10.78
C LYS A 105 -9.93 -2.69 -9.95
N ALA A 106 -9.06 -1.70 -10.12
CA ALA A 106 -9.16 -0.42 -9.42
C ALA A 106 -10.47 0.31 -9.77
N GLN A 107 -10.78 0.43 -11.06
CA GLN A 107 -11.97 1.12 -11.54
C GLN A 107 -13.29 0.46 -11.10
N LYS A 108 -13.34 -0.87 -11.02
CA LYS A 108 -14.49 -1.60 -10.47
C LYS A 108 -14.78 -1.13 -9.04
N VAL A 109 -13.76 -1.17 -8.17
CA VAL A 109 -13.89 -0.73 -6.77
C VAL A 109 -14.23 0.76 -6.68
N LEU A 110 -13.62 1.60 -7.51
CA LEU A 110 -13.94 3.03 -7.56
C LEU A 110 -15.39 3.29 -7.98
N TYR A 111 -15.93 2.51 -8.92
CA TYR A 111 -17.31 2.66 -9.34
C TYR A 111 -18.29 2.29 -8.23
N GLU A 112 -18.02 1.17 -7.55
CA GLU A 112 -18.83 0.67 -6.44
C GLU A 112 -18.81 1.63 -5.23
N LYS A 113 -17.62 2.08 -4.82
CA LYS A 113 -17.43 2.90 -3.61
C LYS A 113 -17.64 4.39 -3.84
N TRP A 114 -17.18 4.90 -4.98
CA TRP A 114 -17.03 6.34 -5.23
C TRP A 114 -17.75 6.82 -6.50
N ARG A 115 -18.59 5.98 -7.11
CA ARG A 115 -19.25 6.28 -8.39
C ARG A 115 -18.25 6.67 -9.51
N GLY A 116 -17.03 6.14 -9.42
CA GLY A 116 -15.99 6.27 -10.45
C GLY A 116 -14.99 7.41 -10.23
N PHE A 117 -15.10 8.17 -9.14
CA PHE A 117 -14.20 9.28 -8.82
C PHE A 117 -13.75 9.25 -7.35
N ALA A 118 -12.49 8.86 -7.10
CA ALA A 118 -11.91 8.99 -5.76
C ALA A 118 -11.27 10.39 -5.58
N PRO A 119 -11.69 11.19 -4.59
CA PRO A 119 -11.09 12.49 -4.33
C PRO A 119 -9.58 12.36 -4.03
N PRO A 120 -8.72 13.28 -4.52
CA PRO A 120 -7.32 13.32 -4.11
C PRO A 120 -7.16 13.34 -2.58
N GLY A 121 -6.07 12.76 -2.08
CA GLY A 121 -5.80 12.67 -0.63
C GLY A 121 -6.53 11.50 0.08
N THR A 122 -7.36 10.74 -0.64
CA THR A 122 -8.03 9.55 -0.07
C THR A 122 -7.19 8.28 -0.25
N CYS A 123 -7.64 7.17 0.37
CA CYS A 123 -7.10 5.84 0.11
C CYS A 123 -8.24 4.84 -0.09
N THR A 124 -8.10 3.96 -1.10
CA THR A 124 -9.05 2.90 -1.40
C THR A 124 -8.35 1.56 -1.54
N ILE A 125 -8.78 0.56 -0.77
CA ILE A 125 -8.29 -0.81 -0.86
C ILE A 125 -8.90 -1.47 -2.09
N VAL A 126 -8.04 -2.01 -2.95
CA VAL A 126 -8.40 -2.78 -4.14
C VAL A 126 -7.84 -4.20 -3.96
N PRO A 127 -8.69 -5.23 -3.83
CA PRO A 127 -8.23 -6.62 -3.77
C PRO A 127 -7.57 -7.05 -5.09
N LEU A 128 -6.40 -7.67 -4.99
CA LEU A 128 -5.63 -8.19 -6.13
C LEU A 128 -5.89 -9.68 -6.39
N GLU A 129 -6.83 -10.30 -5.69
CA GLU A 129 -7.22 -11.68 -5.94
C GLU A 129 -7.96 -11.85 -7.29
N HIS A 130 -7.68 -12.97 -7.96
CA HIS A 130 -8.41 -13.39 -9.15
C HIS A 130 -9.72 -14.04 -8.72
N GLN A 131 -10.80 -13.27 -8.71
CA GLN A 131 -12.15 -13.83 -8.79
C GLN A 131 -12.63 -13.69 -10.23
N ASP A 132 -12.74 -14.82 -10.93
CA ASP A 132 -13.53 -14.90 -12.15
C ASP A 132 -15.01 -15.06 -11.74
N ASP A 133 -15.94 -14.49 -12.50
CA ASP A 133 -17.40 -14.58 -12.25
C ASP A 133 -17.94 -16.03 -12.22
N ALA A 134 -17.11 -17.02 -12.57
CA ALA A 134 -17.40 -18.45 -12.55
C ALA A 134 -16.94 -19.17 -11.26
N GLY A 135 -16.40 -18.46 -10.26
CA GLY A 135 -16.00 -19.04 -8.96
C GLY A 135 -14.84 -20.04 -9.03
N GLN A 136 -14.16 -20.14 -10.17
CA GLN A 136 -12.98 -21.00 -10.34
C GLN A 136 -11.73 -20.13 -10.28
N SER A 137 -10.94 -20.31 -9.22
CA SER A 137 -9.60 -19.74 -9.10
C SER A 137 -8.69 -20.41 -10.13
N LYS A 138 -8.61 -19.85 -11.34
CA LYS A 138 -7.73 -20.38 -12.40
C LYS A 138 -6.33 -19.82 -12.22
N VAL A 139 -5.45 -20.71 -11.75
CA VAL A 139 -4.02 -20.53 -11.55
C VAL A 139 -3.72 -19.54 -10.43
N GLU A 140 -3.08 -20.02 -9.38
CA GLU A 140 -2.37 -19.19 -8.41
C GLU A 140 -1.35 -18.34 -9.17
N MET A 141 -1.77 -17.19 -9.72
CA MET A 141 -0.84 -16.12 -10.03
C MET A 141 -0.36 -15.62 -8.67
N GLN A 142 0.67 -16.28 -8.16
CA GLN A 142 1.33 -15.88 -6.94
C GLN A 142 1.99 -14.55 -7.26
N HIS A 143 1.35 -13.45 -6.84
CA HIS A 143 1.89 -12.11 -7.00
C HIS A 143 3.33 -12.07 -6.46
N PRO A 144 4.26 -11.31 -7.07
CA PRO A 144 5.71 -11.48 -6.86
C PRO A 144 6.17 -11.48 -5.40
N TRP A 145 5.42 -10.83 -4.51
CA TRP A 145 5.71 -10.72 -3.08
C TRP A 145 4.55 -11.17 -2.17
N ASN A 146 3.64 -12.01 -2.69
CA ASN A 146 2.40 -12.44 -2.01
C ASN A 146 1.47 -11.27 -1.64
N THR A 147 1.54 -10.18 -2.42
CA THR A 147 0.70 -9.00 -2.25
C THR A 147 -0.76 -9.34 -2.53
N LYS A 148 -1.64 -8.95 -1.62
CA LYS A 148 -3.10 -9.18 -1.70
C LYS A 148 -3.88 -7.93 -2.05
N TYR A 149 -3.33 -6.75 -1.76
CA TYR A 149 -4.03 -5.49 -1.92
C TYR A 149 -3.21 -4.46 -2.68
N LEU A 150 -3.91 -3.66 -3.47
CA LEU A 150 -3.45 -2.39 -4.00
C LEU A 150 -4.15 -1.28 -3.21
N LEU A 151 -3.37 -0.39 -2.61
CA LEU A 151 -3.85 0.77 -1.87
C LEU A 151 -3.78 1.97 -2.81
N LEU A 152 -4.92 2.30 -3.40
CA LEU A 152 -5.06 3.36 -4.38
C LEU A 152 -5.15 4.71 -3.67
N CYS A 153 -4.12 5.55 -3.86
CA CYS A 153 -3.99 6.87 -3.26
C CYS A 153 -3.99 7.93 -4.39
N PRO A 154 -5.16 8.44 -4.80
CA PRO A 154 -5.20 9.50 -5.81
C PRO A 154 -4.47 10.75 -5.34
N THR A 155 -3.48 11.18 -6.11
CA THR A 155 -2.71 12.42 -5.85
C THR A 155 -3.17 13.59 -6.72
N MET A 156 -4.03 13.32 -7.70
CA MET A 156 -4.49 14.29 -8.69
C MET A 156 -5.80 13.83 -9.34
N ARG A 157 -6.59 14.77 -9.87
CA ARG A 157 -7.83 14.43 -10.60
C ARG A 157 -7.54 13.72 -11.93
N ILE A 158 -6.70 14.35 -12.73
CA ILE A 158 -6.18 13.84 -14.00
C ILE A 158 -4.66 14.05 -13.97
N PRO A 159 -3.88 13.30 -14.78
CA PRO A 159 -2.44 13.50 -14.88
C PRO A 159 -2.07 14.96 -15.12
N ASP A 160 -1.42 15.58 -14.13
CA ASP A 160 -0.94 16.96 -14.18
C ASP A 160 0.21 17.17 -13.17
N LEU A 161 0.96 18.25 -13.31
CA LEU A 161 2.01 18.62 -12.37
C LEU A 161 1.40 19.19 -11.08
N VAL A 162 1.36 18.38 -10.03
CA VAL A 162 0.74 18.73 -8.72
C VAL A 162 1.70 19.35 -7.71
N GLY A 163 2.75 20.04 -8.15
CA GLY A 163 3.71 20.68 -7.23
C GLY A 163 3.12 21.82 -6.38
N TRP A 164 1.92 22.30 -6.71
CA TRP A 164 1.21 23.35 -5.98
C TRP A 164 0.45 22.82 -4.76
N ASP A 165 0.07 21.54 -4.76
CA ASP A 165 -0.67 20.88 -3.68
C ASP A 165 0.27 19.93 -2.94
N VAL A 166 1.01 20.47 -1.97
CA VAL A 166 1.92 19.67 -1.15
C VAL A 166 1.19 18.89 -0.06
N GLU A 167 -0.01 19.33 0.32
CA GLU A 167 -0.82 18.71 1.37
C GLU A 167 -1.37 17.35 0.91
N VAL A 168 -1.65 17.18 -0.39
CA VAL A 168 -2.14 15.91 -0.93
C VAL A 168 -1.25 14.71 -0.58
N VAL A 169 0.07 14.92 -0.41
CA VAL A 169 1.00 13.86 0.01
C VAL A 169 0.73 13.45 1.46
N TYR A 170 0.60 14.44 2.35
CA TYR A 170 0.27 14.20 3.75
C TYR A 170 -1.11 13.52 3.87
N GLU A 171 -2.12 14.03 3.17
CA GLU A 171 -3.47 13.47 3.17
C GLU A 171 -3.49 12.03 2.66
N CYS A 172 -2.79 11.73 1.56
CA CYS A 172 -2.66 10.37 1.04
C CYS A 172 -2.03 9.43 2.08
N VAL A 173 -0.92 9.82 2.70
CA VAL A 173 -0.22 9.00 3.70
C VAL A 173 -1.07 8.81 4.96
N TRP A 174 -1.75 9.86 5.41
CA TRP A 174 -2.66 9.78 6.55
C TRP A 174 -3.83 8.84 6.27
N SER A 175 -4.53 9.06 5.15
CA SER A 175 -5.63 8.21 4.70
C SER A 175 -5.21 6.76 4.50
N LEU A 176 -4.00 6.53 3.97
CA LEU A 176 -3.39 5.21 3.82
C LEU A 176 -3.27 4.49 5.16
N LEU A 177 -2.64 5.12 6.14
CA LEU A 177 -2.42 4.52 7.47
C LEU A 177 -3.75 4.29 8.20
N CYS A 178 -4.68 5.24 8.16
CA CYS A 178 -6.02 5.05 8.72
C CYS A 178 -6.81 3.92 8.04
N THR A 179 -6.67 3.78 6.72
CA THR A 179 -7.33 2.73 5.95
C THR A 179 -6.79 1.34 6.32
N ILE A 180 -5.46 1.22 6.47
CA ILE A 180 -4.81 -0.03 6.91
C ILE A 180 -5.26 -0.38 8.33
N ASP A 181 -5.22 0.57 9.27
CA ASP A 181 -5.64 0.36 10.65
C ASP A 181 -7.11 -0.10 10.72
N ASN A 182 -8.02 0.56 10.00
CA ASN A 182 -9.43 0.16 9.97
C ASN A 182 -9.67 -1.21 9.33
N HIS A 183 -8.86 -1.59 8.33
CA HIS A 183 -8.96 -2.90 7.68
C HIS A 183 -8.47 -4.06 8.57
N ASN A 184 -7.55 -3.77 9.49
CA ASN A 184 -6.95 -4.77 10.38
C ASN A 184 -7.73 -4.98 11.69
N ARG A 185 -8.79 -4.21 11.93
CA ARG A 185 -9.63 -4.30 13.14
C ARG A 185 -10.66 -5.42 13.09
#